data_AF-A0A7C9E4S3-F1
#
_entry.id   AF-A0A7C9E4S3-F1
#
_cell.length_a   1.000
_cell.length_b   1.000
_cell.length_c   1.000
_cell.angle_alpha   90.00
_cell.angle_beta   90.00
_cell.angle_gamma   90.00
#
_symmetry.space_group_name_H-M   'P 1'
#
loop_
_entity.id
_entity.type
_entity.pdbx_description
1 polymer ?
#
loop_
_entity_poly.entity_id
_entity_poly.type
_entity_poly.pdbx_seq_one_letter_code
_entity_poly.pdbx_strand_id
1 'polypeptide(L)'
;SRTRELMKVHGAWLPPWLLDHLIRSRSFIEAEWNKHGKPVMEVLVQKTLDKKDQLAKWAEPHVETIKTKWAPTVKEQWLMAAEYMEPHVQFLVAKTAEMYESSKTAIKPHIVKVQELADPYYQNVKKFSKPYINQVATVAKPHVQKARTVLKPYTKKAIHVYGKFLESATIYHHQIQAIVHEKLKQHELTRALATKELVWFVASALLALPFITLSRICSKIFCKKPKKPARSHHTRRKGKRGHPDK
;
A
#
# COMPACT_ATOMS: atom_id res chain seq x y z
N SER A 1 11.22 16.51 17.48
CA SER A 1 10.13 15.54 17.22
C SER A 1 10.18 15.08 15.76
N ARG A 2 10.10 13.76 15.49
CA ARG A 2 10.13 13.17 14.12
C ARG A 2 9.11 13.79 13.15
N THR A 3 7.99 14.29 13.68
CA THR A 3 6.93 14.97 12.93
C THR A 3 7.39 16.29 12.29
N ARG A 4 8.21 17.09 12.97
CA ARG A 4 8.80 18.32 12.40
C ARG A 4 9.81 18.03 11.29
N GLU A 5 10.56 16.93 11.39
CA GLU A 5 11.50 16.51 10.34
C GLU A 5 10.78 15.89 9.13
N LEU A 6 9.69 15.16 9.35
CA LEU A 6 8.82 14.65 8.29
C LEU A 6 8.15 15.79 7.52
N MET A 7 7.62 16.82 8.20
CA MET A 7 7.06 18.01 7.55
C MET A 7 8.11 18.75 6.71
N LYS A 8 9.36 18.83 7.15
CA LYS A 8 10.46 19.45 6.36
C LYS A 8 10.83 18.67 5.10
N VAL A 9 10.74 17.34 5.13
CA VAL A 9 11.07 16.47 3.99
C VAL A 9 9.92 16.40 2.97
N HIS A 10 8.67 16.42 3.44
CA HIS A 10 7.48 16.41 2.58
C HIS A 10 7.08 17.82 2.08
N GLY A 11 7.43 18.87 2.82
CA GLY A 11 7.22 20.27 2.42
C GLY A 11 8.12 20.75 1.28
N ALA A 12 9.05 19.91 0.79
CA ALA A 12 9.87 20.21 -0.38
C ALA A 12 9.18 19.90 -1.73
N TRP A 13 8.04 19.19 -1.71
CA TRP A 13 7.25 18.88 -2.91
C TRP A 13 5.98 19.75 -3.03
N LEU A 14 5.48 20.25 -1.91
CA LEU A 14 4.35 21.19 -1.86
C LEU A 14 4.89 22.64 -1.86
N PRO A 15 4.32 23.56 -2.66
CA PRO A 15 4.73 24.96 -2.64
C PRO A 15 4.68 25.54 -1.21
N PRO A 16 5.67 26.39 -0.81
CA PRO A 16 5.72 26.93 0.55
C PRO A 16 4.44 27.64 1.00
N TRP A 17 3.77 28.34 0.09
CA TRP A 17 2.48 28.99 0.37
C TRP A 17 1.36 27.99 0.70
N LEU A 18 1.35 26.81 0.08
CA LEU A 18 0.36 25.77 0.32
C LEU A 18 0.63 25.07 1.66
N LEU A 19 1.90 24.88 2.02
CA LEU A 19 2.27 24.33 3.32
C LEU A 19 1.83 25.26 4.45
N ASP A 20 2.08 26.57 4.34
CA ASP A 20 1.63 27.56 5.32
C ASP A 20 0.10 27.63 5.38
N HIS A 21 -0.58 27.54 4.24
CA HIS A 21 -2.04 27.54 4.19
C HIS A 21 -2.66 26.28 4.82
N LEU A 22 -2.04 25.11 4.63
CA LEU A 22 -2.46 23.84 5.25
C LEU A 22 -2.18 23.81 6.75
N ILE A 23 -1.06 24.39 7.20
CA ILE A 23 -0.74 24.51 8.62
C ILE A 23 -1.75 25.44 9.30
N ARG A 24 -2.05 26.59 8.67
CA ARG A 24 -3.02 27.55 9.18
C ARG A 24 -4.43 26.98 9.21
N SER A 25 -4.89 26.35 8.12
CA SER A 25 -6.22 25.73 8.07
C SER A 25 -6.36 24.59 9.08
N ARG A 26 -5.33 23.75 9.24
CA ARG A 26 -5.30 22.70 10.26
C ARG A 26 -5.40 23.28 11.67
N SER A 27 -4.59 24.30 11.99
CA SER A 27 -4.63 24.93 13.32
C SER A 27 -5.97 25.61 13.62
N PHE A 28 -6.60 26.21 12.61
CA PHE A 28 -7.92 26.81 12.72
C PHE A 28 -9.01 25.76 12.95
N ILE A 29 -9.03 24.69 12.14
CA ILE A 29 -9.99 23.58 12.31
C ILE A 29 -9.80 22.91 13.67
N GLU A 30 -8.56 22.71 14.13
CA GLU A 30 -8.28 22.09 15.42
C GLU A 30 -8.71 22.98 16.59
N ALA A 31 -8.52 24.29 16.49
CA ALA A 31 -9.00 25.24 17.49
C ALA A 31 -10.54 25.30 17.54
N GLU A 32 -11.19 25.37 16.38
CA GLU A 32 -12.66 25.43 16.27
C GLU A 32 -13.31 24.11 16.69
N TRP A 33 -12.69 22.99 16.33
CA TRP A 33 -13.10 21.66 16.80
C TRP A 33 -12.99 21.56 18.32
N ASN A 34 -11.87 21.95 18.93
CA ASN A 34 -11.72 21.85 20.37
C ASN A 34 -12.65 22.80 21.14
N LYS A 35 -12.93 23.98 20.57
CA LYS A 35 -13.80 24.99 21.20
C LYS A 35 -15.29 24.66 21.07
N HIS A 36 -15.72 24.17 19.91
CA HIS A 36 -17.15 23.98 19.60
C HIS A 36 -17.54 22.54 19.31
N GLY A 37 -16.74 21.80 18.52
CA GLY A 37 -17.09 20.44 18.09
C GLY A 37 -16.94 19.38 19.17
N LYS A 38 -15.79 19.36 19.85
CA LYS A 38 -15.43 18.39 20.88
C LYS A 38 -16.41 18.36 22.06
N PRO A 39 -16.77 19.49 22.71
CA PRO A 39 -17.71 19.44 23.82
C PRO A 39 -19.11 18.97 23.39
N VAL A 40 -19.57 19.36 22.20
CA VAL A 40 -20.87 18.91 21.66
C VAL A 40 -20.84 17.40 21.39
N MET A 41 -19.75 16.89 20.82
CA MET A 41 -19.59 15.46 20.55
C MET A 41 -19.44 14.65 21.84
N GLU A 42 -18.71 15.14 22.84
CA GLU A 42 -18.60 14.47 24.14
C GLU A 42 -19.95 14.41 24.87
N VAL A 43 -20.74 15.48 24.81
CA VAL A 43 -22.12 15.50 25.35
C VAL A 43 -23.04 14.55 24.58
N LEU A 44 -22.92 14.47 23.24
CA LEU A 44 -23.66 13.52 22.43
C LEU A 44 -23.26 12.07 22.75
N VAL A 45 -21.97 11.80 22.91
CA VAL A 45 -21.44 10.49 23.30
C VAL A 45 -21.91 10.09 24.69
N GLN A 46 -21.87 11.01 25.67
CA GLN A 46 -22.42 10.74 27.00
C GLN A 46 -23.93 10.51 26.96
N LYS A 47 -24.71 11.35 26.26
CA LYS A 47 -26.16 11.14 26.13
C LYS A 47 -26.53 9.86 25.39
N THR A 48 -25.73 9.42 24.43
CA THR A 48 -25.94 8.14 23.73
C THR A 48 -25.54 6.94 24.60
N LEU A 49 -24.50 7.08 25.44
CA LEU A 49 -24.14 6.06 26.42
C LEU A 49 -25.19 5.94 27.54
N ASP A 50 -25.65 7.07 28.08
CA ASP A 50 -26.67 7.13 29.14
C ASP A 50 -28.03 6.59 28.66
N LYS A 51 -28.32 6.73 27.36
CA LYS A 51 -29.56 6.25 26.75
C LYS A 51 -29.41 4.95 25.99
N LYS A 52 -28.28 4.26 26.09
CA LYS A 52 -28.00 3.01 25.35
C LYS A 52 -29.06 1.94 25.59
N ASP A 53 -29.51 1.76 26.83
CA ASP A 53 -30.50 0.75 27.18
C ASP A 53 -31.92 1.13 26.71
N GLN A 54 -32.24 2.42 26.64
CA GLN A 54 -33.49 2.91 26.02
C GLN A 54 -33.45 2.78 24.49
N LEU A 55 -32.29 3.04 23.88
CA LEU A 55 -32.08 2.94 22.44
C LEU A 55 -32.10 1.47 21.98
N ALA A 56 -31.53 0.57 22.78
CA ALA A 56 -31.61 -0.87 22.54
C ALA A 56 -33.06 -1.36 22.57
N LYS A 57 -33.83 -0.97 23.59
CA LYS A 57 -35.27 -1.30 23.70
C LYS A 57 -36.13 -0.68 22.59
N TRP A 58 -35.81 0.53 22.13
CA TRP A 58 -36.50 1.18 21.01
C TRP A 58 -36.13 0.54 19.66
N ALA A 59 -34.86 0.14 19.49
CA ALA A 59 -34.38 -0.45 18.25
C ALA A 59 -34.82 -1.91 18.07
N GLU A 60 -35.04 -2.66 19.16
CA GLU A 60 -35.44 -4.06 19.15
C GLU A 60 -36.64 -4.37 18.23
N PRO A 61 -37.81 -3.67 18.33
CA PRO A 61 -38.93 -3.91 17.42
C PRO A 61 -38.62 -3.52 15.97
N HIS A 62 -37.77 -2.51 15.74
CA HIS A 62 -37.38 -2.08 14.40
C HIS A 62 -36.37 -3.03 13.76
N VAL A 63 -35.43 -3.58 14.53
CA VAL A 63 -34.49 -4.61 14.07
C VAL A 63 -35.24 -5.89 13.73
N GLU A 64 -36.19 -6.32 14.56
CA GLU A 64 -37.02 -7.49 14.27
C GLU A 64 -37.93 -7.24 13.04
N THR A 65 -38.48 -6.03 12.88
CA THR A 65 -39.24 -5.67 11.67
C THR A 65 -38.37 -5.66 10.41
N ILE A 66 -37.15 -5.14 10.48
CA ILE A 66 -36.19 -5.14 9.38
C ILE A 66 -35.82 -6.58 9.02
N LYS A 67 -35.52 -7.41 10.02
CA LYS A 67 -35.12 -8.80 9.83
C LYS A 67 -36.24 -9.67 9.27
N THR A 68 -37.47 -9.49 9.73
CA THR A 68 -38.60 -10.37 9.37
C THR A 68 -39.40 -9.91 8.17
N LYS A 69 -39.55 -8.58 7.95
CA LYS A 69 -40.34 -8.05 6.83
C LYS A 69 -39.47 -7.50 5.71
N TRP A 70 -38.52 -6.64 6.03
CA TRP A 70 -37.77 -5.92 4.97
C TRP A 70 -36.66 -6.75 4.35
N ALA A 71 -35.90 -7.51 5.14
CA ALA A 71 -34.82 -8.36 4.64
C ALA A 71 -35.29 -9.36 3.57
N PRO A 72 -36.40 -10.12 3.75
CA PRO A 72 -36.88 -11.01 2.69
C PRO A 72 -37.43 -10.25 1.47
N THR A 73 -38.21 -9.18 1.66
CA THR A 73 -38.76 -8.40 0.53
C THR A 73 -37.66 -7.73 -0.31
N VAL A 74 -36.65 -7.16 0.35
CA VAL A 74 -35.47 -6.60 -0.33
C VAL A 74 -34.74 -7.72 -1.07
N LYS A 75 -34.53 -8.89 -0.44
CA LYS A 75 -33.90 -10.04 -1.10
C LYS A 75 -34.65 -10.48 -2.36
N GLU A 76 -35.98 -10.57 -2.30
CA GLU A 76 -36.83 -10.92 -3.45
C GLU A 76 -36.75 -9.85 -4.56
N GLN A 77 -36.82 -8.57 -4.21
CA GLN A 77 -36.65 -7.48 -5.19
C GLN A 77 -35.26 -7.47 -5.83
N TRP A 78 -34.22 -7.78 -5.07
CA TRP A 78 -32.86 -7.94 -5.61
C TRP A 78 -32.74 -9.14 -6.54
N LEU A 79 -33.38 -10.28 -6.23
CA LEU A 79 -33.40 -11.44 -7.11
C LEU A 79 -34.14 -11.13 -8.42
N MET A 80 -35.30 -10.49 -8.35
CA MET A 80 -36.05 -10.05 -9.54
C MET A 80 -35.26 -9.07 -10.40
N ALA A 81 -34.59 -8.09 -9.78
CA ALA A 81 -33.74 -7.15 -10.49
C ALA A 81 -32.51 -7.84 -11.11
N ALA A 82 -31.94 -8.83 -10.42
CA ALA A 82 -30.82 -9.62 -10.94
C ALA A 82 -31.23 -10.47 -12.15
N GLU A 83 -32.38 -11.16 -12.09
CA GLU A 83 -32.92 -11.96 -13.21
C GLU A 83 -33.27 -11.09 -14.43
N TYR A 84 -33.85 -9.89 -14.20
CA TYR A 84 -34.16 -8.95 -15.27
C TYR A 84 -32.89 -8.41 -15.96
N MET A 85 -31.84 -8.15 -15.19
CA MET A 85 -30.58 -7.60 -15.70
C MET A 85 -29.63 -8.65 -16.27
N GLU A 86 -29.77 -9.92 -15.89
CA GLU A 86 -28.95 -11.04 -16.35
C GLU A 86 -28.81 -11.10 -17.88
N PRO A 87 -29.88 -11.08 -18.70
CA PRO A 87 -29.73 -11.12 -20.16
C PRO A 87 -29.04 -9.88 -20.73
N HIS A 88 -29.23 -8.71 -20.10
CA HIS A 88 -28.57 -7.47 -20.51
C HIS A 88 -27.07 -7.50 -20.22
N VAL A 89 -26.69 -8.04 -19.06
CA VAL A 89 -25.28 -8.25 -18.69
C VAL A 89 -24.65 -9.28 -19.61
N GLN A 90 -25.31 -10.41 -19.87
CA GLN A 90 -24.81 -11.44 -20.79
C GLN A 90 -24.61 -10.89 -22.21
N PHE A 91 -25.55 -10.07 -22.71
CA PHE A 91 -25.42 -9.39 -24.00
C PHE A 91 -24.23 -8.42 -24.04
N LEU A 92 -24.06 -7.58 -23.01
CA LEU A 92 -22.92 -6.66 -22.91
C LEU A 92 -21.59 -7.41 -22.82
N VAL A 93 -21.54 -8.51 -22.07
CA VAL A 93 -20.36 -9.38 -21.97
C VAL A 93 -20.04 -10.01 -23.34
N ALA A 94 -21.04 -10.52 -24.07
CA ALA A 94 -20.84 -11.07 -25.40
C ALA A 94 -20.35 -10.00 -26.39
N LYS A 95 -20.97 -8.81 -26.39
CA LYS A 95 -20.57 -7.71 -27.29
C LYS A 95 -19.17 -7.17 -26.99
N THR A 96 -18.82 -7.04 -25.71
CA THR A 96 -17.47 -6.62 -25.31
C THR A 96 -16.43 -7.68 -25.68
N ALA A 97 -16.75 -8.98 -25.56
CA ALA A 97 -15.87 -10.06 -26.01
C ALA A 97 -15.67 -10.05 -27.54
N GLU A 98 -16.75 -9.90 -28.32
CA GLU A 98 -16.67 -9.77 -29.78
C GLU A 98 -15.82 -8.56 -30.20
N MET A 99 -16.08 -7.40 -29.60
CA MET A 99 -15.32 -6.16 -29.88
C MET A 99 -13.85 -6.30 -29.48
N TYR A 100 -13.56 -7.01 -28.37
CA TYR A 100 -12.19 -7.28 -27.94
C TYR A 100 -11.44 -8.20 -28.90
N GLU A 101 -12.04 -9.31 -29.34
CA GLU A 101 -11.40 -10.19 -30.32
C GLU A 101 -11.25 -9.52 -31.70
N SER A 102 -12.23 -8.70 -32.10
CA SER A 102 -12.12 -7.86 -33.30
C SER A 102 -10.98 -6.82 -33.18
N SER A 103 -10.87 -6.15 -32.03
CA SER A 103 -9.77 -5.21 -31.76
C SER A 103 -8.41 -5.91 -31.78
N LYS A 104 -8.30 -7.05 -31.12
CA LYS A 104 -7.08 -7.86 -31.08
C LYS A 104 -6.65 -8.33 -32.47
N THR A 105 -7.58 -8.78 -33.31
CA THR A 105 -7.29 -9.18 -34.70
C THR A 105 -6.86 -7.99 -35.55
N ALA A 106 -7.50 -6.82 -35.38
CA ALA A 106 -7.12 -5.59 -36.09
C ALA A 106 -5.75 -5.04 -35.66
N ILE A 107 -5.39 -5.14 -34.37
CA ILE A 107 -4.13 -4.64 -33.81
C ILE A 107 -2.96 -5.60 -34.08
N LYS A 108 -3.21 -6.91 -34.17
CA LYS A 108 -2.18 -7.94 -34.42
C LYS A 108 -1.20 -7.59 -35.55
N PRO A 109 -1.62 -7.19 -36.77
CA PRO A 109 -0.66 -6.84 -37.83
C PRO A 109 0.18 -5.60 -37.48
N HIS A 110 -0.32 -4.67 -36.67
CA HIS A 110 0.44 -3.48 -36.26
C HIS A 110 1.50 -3.83 -35.21
N ILE A 111 1.18 -4.74 -34.27
CA ILE A 111 2.17 -5.27 -33.32
C ILE A 111 3.29 -5.98 -34.08
N VAL A 112 2.96 -6.83 -35.06
CA VAL A 112 3.96 -7.52 -35.88
C VAL A 112 4.84 -6.52 -36.62
N LYS A 113 4.26 -5.48 -37.25
CA LYS A 113 5.04 -4.42 -37.92
C LYS A 113 5.98 -3.67 -36.97
N VAL A 114 5.51 -3.32 -35.77
CA VAL A 114 6.35 -2.66 -34.75
C VAL A 114 7.49 -3.59 -34.32
N GLN A 115 7.21 -4.89 -34.14
CA GLN A 115 8.22 -5.89 -33.81
C GLN A 115 9.25 -6.02 -34.93
N GLU A 116 8.82 -6.13 -36.19
CA GLU A 116 9.70 -6.20 -37.37
C GLU A 116 10.59 -4.95 -37.50
N LEU A 117 10.06 -3.77 -37.17
CA LEU A 117 10.84 -2.53 -37.15
C LEU A 117 11.83 -2.49 -35.98
N ALA A 118 11.46 -3.00 -34.81
CA ALA A 118 12.30 -2.99 -33.61
C ALA A 118 13.38 -4.09 -33.64
N ASP A 119 13.10 -5.23 -34.26
CA ASP A 119 13.99 -6.39 -34.36
C ASP A 119 15.39 -6.05 -34.88
N PRO A 120 15.58 -5.34 -36.01
CA PRO A 120 16.93 -4.99 -36.48
C PRO A 120 17.69 -4.12 -35.48
N TYR A 121 17.01 -3.19 -34.80
CA TYR A 121 17.64 -2.39 -33.74
C TYR A 121 18.05 -3.26 -32.55
N TYR A 122 17.18 -4.15 -32.09
CA TYR A 122 17.50 -5.09 -31.02
C TYR A 122 18.67 -6.01 -31.40
N GLN A 123 18.68 -6.55 -32.62
CA GLN A 123 19.78 -7.39 -33.10
C GLN A 123 21.09 -6.60 -33.20
N ASN A 124 21.05 -5.33 -33.62
CA ASN A 124 22.24 -4.47 -33.63
C ASN A 124 22.76 -4.22 -32.20
N VAL A 125 21.89 -3.80 -31.28
CA VAL A 125 22.24 -3.62 -29.86
C VAL A 125 22.79 -4.91 -29.27
N LYS A 126 22.19 -6.06 -29.58
CA LYS A 126 22.67 -7.38 -29.14
C LYS A 126 24.04 -7.71 -29.73
N LYS A 127 24.28 -7.49 -31.02
CA LYS A 127 25.60 -7.70 -31.66
C LYS A 127 26.68 -6.87 -30.99
N PHE A 128 26.39 -5.60 -30.69
CA PHE A 128 27.35 -4.71 -30.03
C PHE A 128 27.55 -5.03 -28.55
N SER A 129 26.48 -5.30 -27.81
CA SER A 129 26.54 -5.51 -26.35
C SER A 129 27.03 -6.89 -25.93
N LYS A 130 26.70 -7.94 -26.70
CA LYS A 130 27.06 -9.33 -26.38
C LYS A 130 28.55 -9.55 -26.10
N PRO A 131 29.53 -9.03 -26.88
CA PRO A 131 30.95 -9.21 -26.54
C PRO A 131 31.32 -8.57 -25.20
N TYR A 132 30.83 -7.35 -24.91
CA TYR A 132 31.10 -6.68 -23.63
C TYR A 132 30.45 -7.40 -22.45
N ILE A 133 29.19 -7.83 -22.58
CA ILE A 133 28.50 -8.62 -21.55
C ILE A 133 29.26 -9.93 -21.30
N ASN A 134 29.71 -10.61 -22.36
CA ASN A 134 30.50 -11.84 -22.25
C ASN A 134 31.85 -11.59 -21.57
N GLN A 135 32.53 -10.48 -21.90
CA GLN A 135 33.80 -10.11 -21.27
C GLN A 135 33.62 -9.84 -19.78
N VAL A 136 32.64 -9.02 -19.41
CA VAL A 136 32.29 -8.75 -18.00
C VAL A 136 31.91 -10.03 -17.27
N ALA A 137 31.10 -10.90 -17.89
CA ALA A 137 30.72 -12.17 -17.31
C ALA A 137 31.93 -13.09 -17.11
N THR A 138 32.85 -13.14 -18.07
CA THR A 138 34.06 -13.98 -18.00
C THR A 138 35.00 -13.51 -16.89
N VAL A 139 35.23 -12.20 -16.80
CA VAL A 139 36.05 -11.59 -15.74
C VAL A 139 35.39 -11.76 -14.38
N ALA A 140 34.07 -11.58 -14.28
CA ALA A 140 33.35 -11.68 -13.00
C ALA A 140 33.16 -13.12 -12.52
N LYS A 141 33.12 -14.12 -13.43
CA LYS A 141 32.84 -15.53 -13.13
C LYS A 141 33.68 -16.09 -11.96
N PRO A 142 35.03 -16.00 -11.94
CA PRO A 142 35.83 -16.53 -10.84
C PRO A 142 35.56 -15.79 -9.52
N HIS A 143 35.36 -14.47 -9.54
CA HIS A 143 35.09 -13.68 -8.34
C HIS A 143 33.73 -14.00 -7.73
N VAL A 144 32.68 -14.14 -8.56
CA VAL A 144 31.34 -14.53 -8.12
C VAL A 144 31.34 -15.97 -7.59
N GLN A 145 32.07 -16.88 -8.25
CA GLN A 145 32.20 -18.26 -7.76
C GLN A 145 32.93 -18.31 -6.41
N LYS A 146 34.03 -17.58 -6.25
CA LYS A 146 34.77 -17.48 -4.98
C LYS A 146 33.88 -16.91 -3.87
N ALA A 147 33.18 -15.82 -4.14
CA ALA A 147 32.21 -15.23 -3.20
C ALA A 147 31.11 -16.21 -2.82
N ARG A 148 30.53 -16.95 -3.80
CA ARG A 148 29.51 -17.97 -3.54
C ARG A 148 30.04 -19.09 -2.65
N THR A 149 31.26 -19.56 -2.88
CA THR A 149 31.88 -20.62 -2.05
C THR A 149 32.11 -20.15 -0.62
N VAL A 150 32.64 -18.93 -0.44
CA VAL A 150 32.86 -18.32 0.89
C VAL A 150 31.54 -18.09 1.62
N LEU A 151 30.50 -17.64 0.91
CA LEU A 151 29.19 -17.35 1.50
C LEU A 151 28.34 -18.60 1.75
N LYS A 152 28.58 -19.72 1.05
CA LYS A 152 27.83 -20.99 1.17
C LYS A 152 27.56 -21.42 2.62
N PRO A 153 28.54 -21.48 3.55
CA PRO A 153 28.26 -21.85 4.94
C PRO A 153 27.38 -20.82 5.67
N TYR A 154 27.56 -19.52 5.41
CA TYR A 154 26.76 -18.46 6.02
C TYR A 154 25.32 -18.47 5.50
N THR A 155 25.13 -18.66 4.20
CA THR A 155 23.79 -18.80 3.58
C THR A 155 23.06 -20.01 4.15
N LYS A 156 23.73 -21.16 4.32
CA LYS A 156 23.14 -22.34 4.97
C LYS A 156 22.70 -22.05 6.41
N LYS A 157 23.55 -21.41 7.20
CA LYS A 157 23.22 -21.00 8.58
C LYS A 157 22.04 -20.02 8.60
N ALA A 158 22.02 -19.05 7.70
CA ALA A 158 20.94 -18.07 7.60
C ALA A 158 19.60 -18.73 7.21
N ILE A 159 19.60 -19.63 6.23
CA ILE A 159 18.41 -20.41 5.85
C ILE A 159 17.91 -21.24 7.03
N HIS A 160 18.81 -21.89 7.76
CA HIS A 160 18.45 -22.70 8.93
C HIS A 160 17.81 -21.87 10.06
N VAL A 161 18.43 -20.75 10.41
CA VAL A 161 17.89 -19.83 11.43
C VAL A 161 16.55 -19.26 10.99
N TYR A 162 16.43 -18.87 9.72
CA TYR A 162 15.18 -18.37 9.14
C TYR A 162 14.08 -19.45 9.13
N GLY A 163 14.43 -20.70 8.83
CA GLY A 163 13.50 -21.84 8.90
C GLY A 163 12.94 -22.04 10.30
N LYS A 164 13.82 -22.14 11.32
CA LYS A 164 13.40 -22.22 12.74
C LYS A 164 12.54 -21.04 13.17
N PHE A 165 12.89 -19.85 12.67
CA PHE A 165 12.15 -18.64 12.93
C PHE A 165 10.73 -18.70 12.32
N LEU A 166 10.60 -19.16 11.07
CA LEU A 166 9.29 -19.35 10.43
C LEU A 166 8.44 -20.40 11.12
N GLU A 167 9.03 -21.53 11.53
CA GLU A 167 8.33 -22.54 12.34
C GLU A 167 7.77 -21.93 13.63
N SER A 168 8.61 -21.20 14.37
CA SER A 168 8.22 -20.52 15.61
C SER A 168 7.12 -19.48 15.36
N ALA A 169 7.25 -18.68 14.30
CA ALA A 169 6.24 -17.70 13.90
C ALA A 169 4.91 -18.39 13.53
N THR A 170 4.95 -19.55 12.90
CA THR A 170 3.75 -20.30 12.50
C THR A 170 3.03 -20.86 13.74
N ILE A 171 3.78 -21.43 14.69
CA ILE A 171 3.22 -21.89 15.98
C ILE A 171 2.58 -20.72 16.72
N TYR A 172 3.27 -19.58 16.82
CA TYR A 172 2.76 -18.40 17.50
C TYR A 172 1.54 -17.80 16.80
N HIS A 173 1.52 -17.78 15.47
CA HIS A 173 0.37 -17.36 14.69
C HIS A 173 -0.86 -18.21 15.00
N HIS A 174 -0.72 -19.54 15.02
CA HIS A 174 -1.80 -20.44 15.40
C HIS A 174 -2.29 -20.24 16.84
N GLN A 175 -1.38 -19.98 17.78
CA GLN A 175 -1.77 -19.64 19.16
C GLN A 175 -2.59 -18.34 19.22
N ILE A 176 -2.15 -17.28 18.53
CA ILE A 176 -2.89 -16.02 18.46
C ILE A 176 -4.23 -16.24 17.78
N GLN A 177 -4.29 -17.01 16.69
CA GLN A 177 -5.55 -17.34 16.03
C GLN A 177 -6.55 -17.97 17.01
N ALA A 178 -6.10 -18.92 17.84
CA ALA A 178 -6.96 -19.55 18.85
C ALA A 178 -7.47 -18.52 19.89
N ILE A 179 -6.57 -17.68 20.41
CA ILE A 179 -6.91 -16.65 21.42
C ILE A 179 -7.87 -15.60 20.84
N VAL A 180 -7.59 -15.10 19.63
CA VAL A 180 -8.42 -14.09 18.95
C VAL A 180 -9.79 -14.67 18.62
N HIS A 181 -9.85 -15.92 18.15
CA HIS A 181 -11.11 -16.60 17.85
C HIS A 181 -11.96 -16.81 19.10
N GLU A 182 -11.34 -17.21 20.22
CA GLU A 182 -12.04 -17.38 21.49
C GLU A 182 -12.58 -16.04 22.01
N LYS A 183 -11.75 -14.98 21.98
CA LYS A 183 -12.15 -13.62 22.39
C LYS A 183 -13.27 -13.04 21.53
N LEU A 184 -13.23 -13.24 20.22
CA LEU A 184 -14.29 -12.78 19.31
C LEU A 184 -15.61 -13.53 19.53
N LYS A 185 -15.56 -14.81 19.92
CA LYS A 185 -16.75 -15.60 20.25
C LYS A 185 -17.38 -15.25 21.59
N GLN A 186 -16.60 -14.76 22.55
CA GLN A 186 -17.07 -14.43 23.91
C GLN A 186 -18.03 -13.23 23.95
N HIS A 187 -18.04 -12.34 22.95
CA HIS A 187 -18.96 -11.19 22.91
C HIS A 187 -20.00 -11.34 21.80
N GLU A 188 -21.28 -11.08 22.11
CA GLU A 188 -22.40 -11.22 21.17
C GLU A 188 -22.25 -10.35 19.92
N LEU A 189 -21.66 -9.15 20.04
CA LEU A 189 -21.43 -8.23 18.92
C LEU A 189 -20.28 -8.64 18.00
N THR A 190 -19.21 -9.22 18.55
CA THR A 190 -18.03 -9.63 17.76
C THR A 190 -18.13 -11.07 17.26
N ARG A 191 -19.13 -11.83 17.71
CA ARG A 191 -19.37 -13.21 17.28
C ARG A 191 -19.57 -13.33 15.77
N ALA A 192 -20.23 -12.35 15.14
CA ALA A 192 -20.39 -12.29 13.69
C ALA A 192 -19.07 -12.01 12.94
N LEU A 193 -18.08 -11.42 13.63
CA LEU A 193 -16.75 -11.09 13.09
C LEU A 193 -15.73 -12.21 13.32
N ALA A 194 -16.09 -13.30 14.02
CA ALA A 194 -15.25 -14.48 14.22
C ALA A 194 -15.14 -15.36 12.96
N THR A 195 -14.97 -14.75 11.79
CA THR A 195 -14.72 -15.44 10.53
C THR A 195 -13.27 -15.90 10.47
N LYS A 196 -13.03 -17.07 9.87
CA LYS A 196 -11.68 -17.67 9.78
C LYS A 196 -10.67 -16.73 9.12
N GLU A 197 -11.11 -16.00 8.10
CA GLU A 197 -10.28 -15.03 7.36
C GLU A 197 -9.88 -13.85 8.24
N LEU A 198 -10.83 -13.26 8.98
CA LEU A 198 -10.55 -12.10 9.84
C LEU A 198 -9.63 -12.47 11.01
N VAL A 199 -9.85 -13.62 11.64
CA VAL A 199 -8.96 -14.17 12.68
C VAL A 199 -7.55 -14.38 12.13
N TRP A 200 -7.44 -14.90 10.91
CA TRP A 200 -6.15 -15.07 10.23
C TRP A 200 -5.47 -13.72 9.96
N PHE A 201 -6.19 -12.72 9.47
CA PHE A 201 -5.64 -11.38 9.23
C PHE A 201 -5.18 -10.68 10.52
N VAL A 202 -5.98 -10.76 11.60
CA VAL A 202 -5.63 -10.16 12.90
C VAL A 202 -4.40 -10.84 13.51
N ALA A 203 -4.34 -12.18 13.46
CA ALA A 203 -3.17 -12.91 13.93
C ALA A 203 -1.91 -12.57 13.13
N SER A 204 -2.04 -12.44 11.79
CA SER A 204 -0.94 -12.00 10.92
C SER A 204 -0.50 -10.56 11.22
N ALA A 205 -1.45 -9.66 11.50
CA ALA A 205 -1.15 -8.26 11.85
C ALA A 205 -0.39 -8.17 13.16
N LEU A 206 -0.82 -8.90 14.21
CA LEU A 206 -0.12 -8.95 15.50
C LEU A 206 1.30 -9.49 15.36
N LEU A 207 1.50 -10.49 14.51
CA LEU A 207 2.82 -11.06 14.24
C LEU A 207 3.72 -10.10 13.45
N ALA A 208 3.16 -9.29 12.54
CA ALA A 208 3.92 -8.35 11.72
C ALA A 208 4.39 -7.09 12.47
N LEU A 209 3.67 -6.66 13.51
CA LEU A 209 3.95 -5.42 14.26
C LEU A 209 5.40 -5.35 14.81
N PRO A 210 5.95 -6.39 15.47
CA PRO A 210 7.34 -6.42 15.93
C PRO A 210 8.38 -6.27 14.81
N PHE A 211 8.12 -6.81 13.62
CA PHE A 211 9.05 -6.68 12.48
C PHE A 211 9.02 -5.29 11.88
N ILE A 212 7.83 -4.67 11.81
CA ILE A 212 7.68 -3.32 11.30
C ILE A 212 8.38 -2.32 12.24
N THR A 213 8.31 -2.53 13.56
CA THR A 213 9.03 -1.69 14.52
C THR A 213 10.54 -1.90 14.44
N LEU A 214 11.00 -3.15 14.40
CA LEU A 214 12.43 -3.49 14.28
C LEU A 214 13.04 -2.97 12.98
N SER A 215 12.37 -3.19 11.84
CA SER A 215 12.84 -2.67 10.53
C SER A 215 12.96 -1.14 10.53
N ARG A 216 11.99 -0.42 11.12
CA ARG A 216 12.08 1.04 11.27
C ARG A 216 13.24 1.49 12.15
N ILE A 217 13.60 0.71 13.17
CA ILE A 217 14.77 0.98 14.04
C ILE A 217 16.06 0.71 13.27
N CYS A 218 16.16 -0.45 12.59
CA CYS A 218 17.32 -0.81 11.77
C CYS A 218 17.57 0.20 10.65
N SER A 219 16.54 0.63 9.90
CA SER A 219 16.68 1.70 8.91
C SER A 219 17.16 3.01 9.53
N LYS A 220 16.75 3.30 10.79
CA LYS A 220 17.29 4.36 11.67
C LYS A 220 18.82 4.37 11.74
N ILE A 221 19.36 3.20 12.02
CA ILE A 221 20.75 3.02 12.43
C ILE A 221 21.67 2.87 11.20
N PHE A 222 21.24 2.09 10.21
CA PHE A 222 22.04 1.75 9.04
C PHE A 222 21.88 2.74 7.88
N CYS A 223 20.69 3.35 7.70
CA CYS A 223 20.47 4.33 6.63
C CYS A 223 20.74 5.75 7.12
N LYS A 224 22.02 6.07 7.41
CA LYS A 224 22.43 7.47 7.59
C LYS A 224 22.25 8.20 6.26
N LYS A 225 21.44 9.26 6.23
CA LYS A 225 21.30 10.11 5.04
C LYS A 225 22.69 10.59 4.61
N PRO A 226 23.10 10.44 3.34
CA PRO A 226 24.34 11.05 2.87
C PRO A 226 24.25 12.57 3.09
N LYS A 227 25.26 13.15 3.75
CA LYS A 227 25.41 14.61 3.81
C LYS A 227 25.49 15.10 2.37
N LYS A 228 24.51 15.93 1.95
CA LYS A 228 24.62 16.64 0.67
C LYS A 228 25.91 17.47 0.71
N PRO A 229 26.82 17.35 -0.27
CA PRO A 229 27.94 18.28 -0.35
C PRO A 229 27.37 19.69 -0.49
N ALA A 230 27.93 20.64 0.27
CA ALA A 230 27.57 22.04 0.16
C ALA A 230 27.76 22.47 -1.31
N ARG A 231 26.69 22.94 -1.95
CA ARG A 231 26.78 23.54 -3.28
C ARG A 231 27.72 24.74 -3.18
N SER A 232 28.93 24.60 -3.69
CA SER A 232 29.81 25.71 -4.01
C SER A 232 29.08 26.61 -5.01
N HIS A 233 28.64 27.79 -4.54
CA HIS A 233 28.16 28.84 -5.42
C HIS A 233 29.38 29.45 -6.14
N HIS A 234 29.68 28.95 -7.33
CA HIS A 234 30.59 29.66 -8.23
C HIS A 234 29.93 30.99 -8.65
N THR A 235 30.38 32.08 -8.05
CA THR A 235 30.10 33.44 -8.50
C THR A 235 30.65 33.60 -9.92
N ARG A 236 29.73 33.69 -10.88
CA ARG A 236 29.95 34.02 -12.30
C ARG A 236 30.72 35.34 -12.40
N ARG A 237 32.04 35.26 -12.64
CA ARG A 237 32.93 36.39 -12.87
C ARG A 237 32.54 37.05 -14.20
N LYS A 238 31.77 38.13 -14.14
CA LYS A 238 31.42 38.98 -15.30
C LYS A 238 32.68 39.77 -15.68
N GLY A 239 33.36 39.38 -16.76
CA GLY A 239 34.48 40.15 -17.31
C GLY A 239 33.96 41.47 -17.89
N LYS A 240 34.40 42.60 -17.32
CA LYS A 240 34.23 43.93 -17.89
C LYS A 240 34.93 43.97 -19.25
N ARG A 241 34.18 44.20 -20.33
CA ARG A 241 34.75 44.68 -21.60
C ARG A 241 34.99 46.18 -21.43
N GLY A 242 36.25 46.58 -21.27
CA GLY A 242 36.69 47.96 -21.42
C GLY A 242 37.21 48.14 -22.84
N HIS A 243 36.59 49.02 -23.59
CA HIS A 243 37.14 49.61 -24.82
C HIS A 243 38.24 50.61 -24.40
N PRO A 244 39.33 50.72 -25.17
CA PRO A 244 39.83 52.06 -25.44
C PRO A 244 40.17 52.26 -26.92
N ASP A 245 39.79 53.43 -27.40
CA ASP A 245 40.26 54.06 -28.64
C ASP A 245 41.76 54.41 -28.52
N LYS A 246 42.51 54.04 -29.56
CA LYS A 246 43.53 54.84 -30.29
C LYS A 246 44.50 53.90 -31.01
#